data_AF-A0A4Y9LFR8-F1
#
_entry.id   AF-A0A4Y9LFR8-F1
#
_cell.length_a   1.000
_cell.length_b   1.000
_cell.length_c   1.000
_cell.angle_alpha   90.00
_cell.angle_beta   90.00
_cell.angle_gamma   90.00
#
_symmetry.space_group_name_H-M   'P 1'
#
loop_
_entity.id
_entity.type
_entity.pdbx_description
1 polymer ?
#
loop_
_entity_poly.entity_id
_entity_poly.type
_entity_poly.pdbx_seq_one_letter_code
_entity_poly.pdbx_strand_id
1 'polypeptide(L)'
;MYNRVSDRSTRPNQADEPSGAADSYEFAQALTNLAQRESPPSGELSDKMGLCCSKPQTSDAVIYSPSTSEPSTSSLSSSSNPSSPARPIRPLFEYRAAELSEANVDGICVGLAAEWLLNLPSSPSSRMTALRPGTQNHSSAAIRQQRYEDLKSLLRRNRAEGSHNLQAKRTMLREAGLEPFAQETRYRFGTSSRIDQIVNEVADDGSIYLISLRFAAGGAHTIATSTSNGMTTLFDPNYGEFIVRSDQMGELFKSLADRYRNPNRHDISTVVTLRMT
;
A
#
# COMPACT_ATOMS: atom_id res chain seq x y z
N MET A 1 -62.66 -45.83 30.78
CA MET A 1 -61.97 -46.51 31.91
C MET A 1 -61.67 -47.95 31.50
N TYR A 2 -60.44 -48.40 31.80
CA TYR A 2 -59.91 -49.78 31.74
C TYR A 2 -59.37 -50.38 30.42
N ASN A 3 -58.27 -51.12 30.61
CA ASN A 3 -57.23 -51.67 29.71
C ASN A 3 -57.59 -52.96 28.92
N ARG A 4 -56.83 -53.24 27.83
CA ARG A 4 -56.05 -54.48 27.51
C ARG A 4 -55.87 -54.59 25.98
N VAL A 5 -54.66 -54.53 25.39
CA VAL A 5 -53.53 -55.50 25.32
C VAL A 5 -53.82 -56.75 24.46
N SER A 6 -52.85 -57.04 23.56
CA SER A 6 -52.59 -58.24 22.73
C SER A 6 -53.30 -58.29 21.37
N ASP A 7 -52.67 -58.67 20.24
CA ASP A 7 -51.51 -59.55 20.06
C ASP A 7 -50.94 -59.55 18.61
N ARG A 8 -49.75 -60.16 18.46
CA ARG A 8 -49.01 -60.62 17.25
C ARG A 8 -48.31 -59.56 16.39
N SER A 9 -46.99 -59.41 16.39
CA SER A 9 -45.88 -60.38 16.22
C SER A 9 -45.90 -61.13 14.88
N THR A 10 -45.06 -60.68 13.95
CA THR A 10 -44.39 -61.56 12.98
C THR A 10 -43.04 -60.93 12.63
N ARG A 11 -41.96 -61.54 13.12
CA ARG A 11 -40.62 -61.46 12.50
C ARG A 11 -40.46 -62.70 11.63
N PRO A 12 -39.72 -62.62 10.51
CA PRO A 12 -38.49 -63.41 10.50
C PRO A 12 -37.31 -62.76 9.74
N ASN A 13 -36.12 -63.16 10.22
CA ASN A 13 -34.84 -63.46 9.56
C ASN A 13 -34.15 -62.37 8.70
N GLN A 14 -33.04 -61.78 9.15
CA GLN A 14 -31.65 -62.28 9.14
C GLN A 14 -31.07 -62.52 7.74
N ALA A 15 -30.15 -61.65 7.34
CA ALA A 15 -28.96 -61.98 6.56
C ALA A 15 -27.82 -61.14 7.13
N ASP A 16 -26.75 -61.83 7.55
CA ASP A 16 -25.46 -61.28 7.97
C ASP A 16 -24.72 -60.64 6.80
N GLU A 17 -23.92 -59.62 7.13
CA GLU A 17 -22.48 -59.44 6.85
C GLU A 17 -22.08 -58.00 6.46
N PRO A 18 -20.79 -57.58 6.51
CA PRO A 18 -20.30 -56.74 7.59
C PRO A 18 -19.75 -55.37 7.12
N SER A 19 -19.23 -54.61 8.09
CA SER A 19 -18.11 -53.67 7.96
C SER A 19 -18.33 -52.30 7.29
N GLY A 20 -17.82 -51.28 7.97
CA GLY A 20 -17.64 -49.94 7.42
C GLY A 20 -18.07 -48.86 8.40
N ALA A 21 -17.39 -48.75 9.56
CA ALA A 21 -17.36 -47.47 10.25
C ALA A 21 -16.80 -46.46 9.26
N ALA A 22 -17.64 -45.54 8.77
CA ALA A 22 -17.19 -44.44 7.94
C ALA A 22 -16.20 -43.62 8.78
N ASP A 23 -14.91 -43.81 8.50
CA ASP A 23 -13.81 -43.17 9.19
C ASP A 23 -13.98 -41.66 9.05
N SER A 24 -14.47 -41.02 10.11
CA SER A 24 -14.52 -39.56 10.23
C SER A 24 -13.14 -38.93 10.10
N TYR A 25 -12.09 -39.74 10.22
CA TYR A 25 -10.70 -39.38 9.99
C TYR A 25 -10.40 -39.13 8.52
N GLU A 26 -10.92 -39.92 7.58
CA GLU A 26 -10.68 -39.70 6.15
C GLU A 26 -11.33 -38.41 5.64
N PHE A 27 -12.52 -38.07 6.15
CA PHE A 27 -13.21 -36.83 5.78
C PHE A 27 -12.49 -35.59 6.35
N ALA A 28 -12.05 -35.65 7.61
CA ALA A 28 -11.26 -34.57 8.22
C ALA A 28 -9.89 -34.40 7.53
N GLN A 29 -9.27 -35.51 7.13
CA GLN A 29 -8.01 -35.50 6.41
C GLN A 29 -8.16 -35.04 4.96
N ALA A 30 -9.28 -35.34 4.30
CA ALA A 30 -9.63 -34.80 2.99
C ALA A 30 -9.87 -33.29 3.03
N LEU A 31 -10.57 -32.78 4.07
CA LEU A 31 -10.73 -31.34 4.29
C LEU A 31 -9.41 -30.63 4.60
N THR A 32 -8.54 -31.26 5.39
CA THR A 32 -7.21 -30.72 5.71
C THR A 32 -6.30 -30.72 4.47
N ASN A 33 -6.36 -31.77 3.64
CA ASN A 33 -5.63 -31.84 2.37
C ASN A 33 -6.18 -30.85 1.31
N LEU A 34 -7.48 -30.56 1.33
CA LEU A 34 -8.07 -29.49 0.50
C LEU A 34 -7.63 -28.11 0.97
N ALA A 35 -7.63 -27.83 2.28
CA ALA A 35 -7.13 -26.57 2.84
C ALA A 35 -5.62 -26.37 2.58
N GLN A 36 -4.82 -27.44 2.57
CA GLN A 36 -3.40 -27.39 2.21
C GLN A 36 -3.16 -27.27 0.70
N ARG A 37 -4.06 -27.80 -0.15
CA ARG A 37 -4.00 -27.62 -1.61
C ARG A 37 -4.50 -26.25 -2.09
N GLU A 38 -5.37 -25.59 -1.33
CA GLU A 38 -5.80 -24.21 -1.56
C GLU A 38 -4.88 -23.16 -0.92
N SER A 39 -3.85 -23.60 -0.19
CA SER A 39 -2.80 -22.72 0.33
C SER A 39 -1.53 -22.86 -0.50
N PRO A 40 -1.42 -22.25 -1.70
CA PRO A 40 -0.11 -22.03 -2.27
C PRO A 40 0.69 -21.15 -1.29
N PRO A 41 2.03 -21.29 -1.18
CA PRO A 41 2.80 -20.16 -0.68
C PRO A 41 2.39 -18.98 -1.55
N SER A 42 1.96 -17.86 -0.95
CA SER A 42 1.71 -16.61 -1.68
C SER A 42 3.01 -16.22 -2.38
N GLY A 43 3.28 -16.81 -3.54
CA GLY A 43 4.06 -16.15 -4.57
C GLY A 43 3.30 -14.88 -4.83
N GLU A 44 3.83 -13.78 -4.32
CA GLU A 44 3.27 -12.45 -4.44
C GLU A 44 2.98 -12.15 -5.91
N LEU A 45 1.75 -12.46 -6.34
CA LEU A 45 1.29 -12.17 -7.69
C LEU A 45 1.28 -10.65 -7.85
N SER A 46 1.57 -10.18 -9.06
CA SER A 46 1.45 -8.76 -9.37
C SER A 46 0.01 -8.31 -9.18
N ASP A 47 -0.20 -7.42 -8.22
CA ASP A 47 -1.48 -6.75 -8.01
C ASP A 47 -1.66 -5.55 -8.96
N LYS A 48 -0.64 -5.26 -9.79
CA LYS A 48 -0.56 -4.15 -10.75
C LYS A 48 -0.75 -2.78 -10.09
N MET A 49 -0.58 -2.70 -8.76
CA MET A 49 -0.70 -1.46 -8.01
C MET A 49 0.62 -0.68 -8.11
N GLY A 50 0.54 0.62 -8.41
CA GLY A 50 1.77 1.40 -8.57
C GLY A 50 1.60 2.79 -9.12
N LEU A 51 0.71 3.00 -10.06
CA LEU A 51 0.59 4.28 -10.75
C LEU A 51 -0.76 4.92 -10.48
N CYS A 52 -0.74 6.17 -10.01
CA CYS A 52 -1.90 7.03 -10.13
C CYS A 52 -1.82 7.76 -11.46
N CYS A 53 -2.76 7.48 -12.34
CA CYS A 53 -2.88 8.14 -13.63
C CYS A 53 -3.36 9.58 -13.42
N SER A 54 -2.44 10.54 -13.26
CA SER A 54 -2.66 11.85 -13.90
C SER A 54 -2.66 11.57 -15.40
N LYS A 55 -3.82 11.45 -16.05
CA LYS A 55 -3.93 11.19 -17.50
C LYS A 55 -2.81 11.91 -18.28
N PRO A 56 -1.86 11.21 -18.93
CA PRO A 56 -0.95 11.85 -19.86
C PRO A 56 -1.24 11.36 -21.29
N GLN A 57 -1.51 12.29 -22.22
CA GLN A 57 -0.84 12.38 -23.54
C GLN A 57 -1.59 13.30 -24.52
N THR A 58 -1.08 14.52 -24.67
CA THR A 58 -0.63 14.96 -26.00
C THR A 58 0.88 15.14 -25.89
N SER A 59 1.58 14.58 -26.87
CA SER A 59 3.03 14.41 -26.93
C SER A 59 3.83 15.68 -26.64
N ASP A 60 4.76 15.60 -25.69
CA ASP A 60 5.98 16.40 -25.75
C ASP A 60 7.16 15.44 -25.63
N ALA A 61 7.78 15.19 -26.78
CA ALA A 61 9.05 14.50 -26.88
C ALA A 61 10.12 15.40 -26.23
N VAL A 62 10.56 15.03 -25.03
CA VAL A 62 11.86 15.50 -24.56
C VAL A 62 12.90 14.66 -25.28
N ILE A 63 13.54 15.25 -26.29
CA ILE A 63 14.72 14.70 -26.95
C ILE A 63 15.80 14.54 -25.88
N TYR A 64 16.07 13.30 -25.49
CA TYR A 64 17.26 12.94 -24.72
C TYR A 64 18.17 12.13 -25.62
N SER A 65 19.28 12.74 -26.05
CA SER A 65 20.31 12.08 -26.83
C SER A 65 21.07 11.08 -25.96
N PRO A 66 21.21 9.80 -26.36
CA PRO A 66 22.01 8.84 -25.62
C PRO A 66 23.48 9.00 -26.03
N SER A 67 24.33 9.44 -25.10
CA SER A 67 25.77 9.22 -25.24
C SER A 67 26.07 7.82 -24.72
N THR A 68 26.38 6.93 -25.65
CA THR A 68 26.85 5.56 -25.45
C THR A 68 28.23 5.54 -24.83
N SER A 69 28.38 4.87 -23.70
CA SER A 69 29.59 4.10 -23.36
C SER A 69 29.32 3.26 -22.12
N GLU A 70 29.20 1.94 -22.32
CA GLU A 70 29.50 0.96 -21.26
C GLU A 70 31.00 1.01 -20.94
N PRO A 71 31.39 0.53 -19.74
CA PRO A 71 31.97 -0.80 -19.77
C PRO A 71 31.49 -1.73 -18.64
N SER A 72 31.63 -3.02 -18.95
CA SER A 72 31.29 -4.19 -18.18
C SER A 72 32.08 -4.35 -16.86
N THR A 73 31.43 -5.03 -15.92
CA THR A 73 31.96 -5.99 -14.92
C THR A 73 33.33 -5.74 -14.29
N SER A 74 33.38 -5.54 -12.96
CA SER A 74 34.27 -6.30 -12.07
C SER A 74 34.04 -6.01 -10.57
N SER A 75 34.02 -7.11 -9.80
CA SER A 75 34.57 -7.27 -8.45
C SER A 75 33.83 -6.70 -7.23
N LEU A 76 33.12 -7.59 -6.55
CA LEU A 76 32.90 -7.54 -5.11
C LEU A 76 34.26 -7.61 -4.39
N SER A 77 34.84 -6.46 -4.04
CA SER A 77 35.97 -6.40 -3.14
C SER A 77 35.49 -6.50 -1.69
N SER A 78 35.92 -7.57 -1.02
CA SER A 78 35.73 -7.82 0.41
C SER A 78 36.38 -6.72 1.26
N SER A 79 35.56 -5.87 1.89
CA SER A 79 35.98 -5.13 3.08
C SER A 79 35.26 -5.72 4.28
N SER A 80 35.95 -6.62 4.97
CA SER A 80 35.55 -7.21 6.24
C SER A 80 35.60 -6.15 7.35
N ASN A 81 34.44 -5.56 7.64
CA ASN A 81 34.11 -5.02 8.96
C ASN A 81 33.03 -5.93 9.55
N PRO A 82 33.10 -6.33 10.83
CA PRO A 82 32.05 -7.12 11.46
C PRO A 82 30.88 -6.17 11.78
N SER A 83 30.16 -5.74 10.74
CA SER A 83 28.87 -5.12 10.89
C SER A 83 27.92 -6.22 11.36
N SER A 84 27.28 -6.00 12.51
CA SER A 84 26.17 -6.80 13.01
C SER A 84 25.28 -7.26 11.85
N PRO A 85 24.81 -8.53 11.82
CA PRO A 85 24.03 -9.03 10.70
C PRO A 85 22.89 -8.04 10.43
N ALA A 86 22.84 -7.52 9.20
CA ALA A 86 21.76 -6.65 8.77
C ALA A 86 20.46 -7.38 9.09
N ARG A 87 19.64 -6.78 9.96
CA ARG A 87 18.40 -7.40 10.41
C ARG A 87 17.58 -7.76 9.17
N PRO A 88 17.05 -8.99 9.06
CA PRO A 88 16.23 -9.36 7.91
C PRO A 88 15.06 -8.38 7.80
N ILE A 89 14.88 -7.82 6.60
CA ILE A 89 13.76 -6.93 6.28
C ILE A 89 12.48 -7.75 6.46
N ARG A 90 11.58 -7.28 7.33
CA ARG A 90 10.31 -7.95 7.56
C ARG A 90 9.38 -7.77 6.34
N PRO A 91 8.54 -8.75 6.00
CA PRO A 91 7.52 -8.59 4.97
C PRO A 91 6.65 -7.34 5.23
N LEU A 92 6.36 -6.57 4.19
CA LEU A 92 5.62 -5.29 4.28
C LEU A 92 4.33 -5.42 5.10
N PHE A 93 3.55 -6.47 4.82
CA PHE A 93 2.23 -6.65 5.42
C PHE A 93 2.25 -7.05 6.90
N GLU A 94 3.40 -7.43 7.46
CA GLU A 94 3.53 -7.62 8.91
C GLU A 94 3.45 -6.29 9.69
N TYR A 95 3.72 -5.16 9.04
CA TYR A 95 3.57 -3.83 9.62
C TYR A 95 2.15 -3.26 9.47
N ARG A 96 1.25 -3.96 8.75
CA ARG A 96 -0.06 -3.44 8.36
C ARG A 96 -1.01 -3.43 9.56
N ALA A 97 -1.49 -2.25 9.91
CA ALA A 97 -2.47 -2.05 10.97
C ALA A 97 -3.91 -2.18 10.46
N ALA A 98 -4.19 -1.71 9.24
CA ALA A 98 -5.50 -1.84 8.62
C ALA A 98 -5.37 -1.92 7.09
N GLU A 99 -6.12 -2.84 6.48
CA GLU A 99 -6.12 -3.05 5.04
C GLU A 99 -7.12 -2.13 4.33
N LEU A 100 -6.71 -1.66 3.14
CA LEU A 100 -7.58 -0.98 2.19
C LEU A 100 -7.44 -1.64 0.82
N SER A 101 -8.48 -2.36 0.41
CA SER A 101 -8.52 -3.03 -0.89
C SER A 101 -9.28 -2.16 -1.89
N GLU A 102 -8.78 -2.08 -3.12
CA GLU A 102 -9.48 -1.52 -4.28
C GLU A 102 -9.90 -0.04 -4.18
N ALA A 103 -9.40 0.72 -3.21
CA ALA A 103 -9.74 2.14 -3.10
C ALA A 103 -9.09 3.00 -4.20
N ASN A 104 -7.88 2.64 -4.64
CA ASN A 104 -7.08 3.45 -5.56
C ASN A 104 -7.11 2.95 -7.02
N VAL A 105 -8.08 2.12 -7.40
CA VAL A 105 -8.15 1.54 -8.77
C VAL A 105 -8.32 2.64 -9.83
N ASP A 106 -9.00 3.73 -9.48
CA ASP A 106 -9.20 4.90 -10.33
C ASP A 106 -8.01 5.89 -10.32
N GLY A 107 -6.92 5.57 -9.62
CA GLY A 107 -5.73 6.42 -9.54
C GLY A 107 -5.95 7.73 -8.76
N ILE A 108 -6.78 7.69 -7.72
CA ILE A 108 -7.18 8.85 -6.91
C ILE A 108 -6.32 9.07 -5.65
N CYS A 109 -5.06 8.64 -5.66
CA CYS A 109 -4.21 8.61 -4.46
C CYS A 109 -3.97 9.96 -3.79
N VAL A 110 -3.95 11.07 -4.54
CA VAL A 110 -3.79 12.41 -3.93
C VAL A 110 -5.05 12.75 -3.12
N GLY A 111 -6.22 12.44 -3.67
CA GLY A 111 -7.50 12.62 -2.98
C GLY A 111 -7.65 11.70 -1.78
N LEU A 112 -7.28 10.42 -1.90
CA LEU A 112 -7.34 9.46 -0.80
C LEU A 112 -6.39 9.85 0.33
N ALA A 113 -5.17 10.29 0.01
CA ALA A 113 -4.23 10.77 1.00
C ALA A 113 -4.75 12.03 1.73
N ALA A 114 -5.44 12.94 1.03
CA ALA A 114 -6.07 14.10 1.65
C ALA A 114 -7.22 13.70 2.60
N GLU A 115 -8.10 12.79 2.19
CA GLU A 115 -9.20 12.30 3.04
C GLU A 115 -8.68 11.48 4.24
N TRP A 116 -7.59 10.75 4.07
CA TRP A 116 -6.91 10.10 5.19
C TRP A 116 -6.39 11.10 6.23
N LEU A 117 -5.74 12.18 5.77
CA LEU A 117 -5.24 13.25 6.64
C LEU A 117 -6.36 13.98 7.39
N LEU A 118 -7.51 14.21 6.73
CA LEU A 118 -8.69 14.81 7.35
C LEU A 118 -9.31 13.93 8.44
N ASN A 119 -8.99 12.64 8.46
CA ASN A 119 -9.56 11.65 9.36
C ASN A 119 -8.53 11.06 10.35
N LEU A 120 -7.41 11.73 10.57
CA LEU A 120 -6.36 11.31 11.52
C LEU A 120 -6.86 11.02 12.96
N PRO A 121 -7.87 11.72 13.51
CA PRO A 121 -8.37 11.40 14.86
C PRO A 121 -9.06 10.04 14.99
N SER A 122 -9.49 9.43 13.88
CA SER A 122 -10.18 8.14 13.89
C SER A 122 -9.23 6.97 14.15
N SER A 123 -9.76 5.77 14.39
CA SER A 123 -8.92 4.56 14.43
C SER A 123 -8.46 4.16 13.01
N PRO A 124 -7.36 3.38 12.86
CA PRO A 124 -6.92 2.87 11.55
C PRO A 124 -8.04 2.15 10.79
N SER A 125 -8.76 1.23 11.45
CA SER A 125 -9.86 0.48 10.84
C SER A 125 -11.03 1.38 10.43
N SER A 126 -11.35 2.40 11.24
CA SER A 126 -12.38 3.39 10.91
C SER A 126 -11.98 4.22 9.69
N ARG A 127 -10.72 4.66 9.59
CA ARG A 127 -10.19 5.36 8.42
C ARG A 127 -10.29 4.50 7.15
N MET A 128 -9.81 3.25 7.20
CA MET A 128 -9.86 2.38 6.02
C MET A 128 -11.30 2.09 5.61
N THR A 129 -12.21 1.88 6.57
CA THR A 129 -13.64 1.71 6.30
C THR A 129 -14.22 2.94 5.61
N ALA A 130 -13.89 4.14 6.09
CA ALA A 130 -14.33 5.38 5.46
C ALA A 130 -13.79 5.54 4.03
N LEU A 131 -12.59 5.04 3.71
CA LEU A 131 -11.97 5.18 2.40
C LEU A 131 -12.33 4.07 1.38
N ARG A 132 -13.21 3.13 1.74
CA ARG A 132 -13.62 2.06 0.81
C ARG A 132 -14.42 2.61 -0.38
N PRO A 133 -14.34 1.99 -1.56
CA PRO A 133 -15.20 2.35 -2.68
C PRO A 133 -16.69 2.41 -2.31
N GLY A 134 -17.39 3.44 -2.80
CA GLY A 134 -18.82 3.64 -2.57
C GLY A 134 -19.18 4.40 -1.28
N THR A 135 -18.20 4.74 -0.45
CA THR A 135 -18.44 5.60 0.72
C THR A 135 -18.44 7.09 0.35
N GLN A 136 -18.91 7.92 1.28
CA GLN A 136 -18.84 9.36 1.14
C GLN A 136 -17.40 9.88 1.07
N ASN A 137 -16.49 9.41 1.93
CA ASN A 137 -15.10 9.88 1.92
C ASN A 137 -14.34 9.41 0.67
N HIS A 138 -14.62 8.22 0.14
CA HIS A 138 -14.05 7.80 -1.15
C HIS A 138 -14.54 8.70 -2.29
N SER A 139 -15.83 9.06 -2.29
CA SER A 139 -16.39 10.04 -3.24
C SER A 139 -15.74 11.43 -3.08
N SER A 140 -15.53 11.90 -1.85
CA SER A 140 -14.80 13.14 -1.56
C SER A 140 -13.36 13.07 -2.06
N ALA A 141 -12.68 11.93 -1.89
CA ALA A 141 -11.34 11.70 -2.43
C ALA A 141 -11.32 11.82 -3.95
N ALA A 142 -12.30 11.24 -4.65
CA ALA A 142 -12.40 11.39 -6.10
C ALA A 142 -12.60 12.85 -6.54
N ILE A 143 -13.47 13.60 -5.84
CA ILE A 143 -13.67 15.04 -6.10
C ILE A 143 -12.36 15.82 -5.90
N ARG A 144 -11.61 15.53 -4.84
CA ARG A 144 -10.31 16.16 -4.56
C ARG A 144 -9.26 15.81 -5.60
N GLN A 145 -9.20 14.56 -6.04
CA GLN A 145 -8.32 14.16 -7.14
C GLN A 145 -8.65 14.94 -8.40
N GLN A 146 -9.93 15.02 -8.77
CA GLN A 146 -10.36 15.77 -9.96
C GLN A 146 -9.97 17.24 -9.83
N ARG A 147 -10.20 17.86 -8.66
CA ARG A 147 -9.82 19.24 -8.40
C ARG A 147 -8.31 19.47 -8.55
N TYR A 148 -7.49 18.55 -8.05
CA TYR A 148 -6.04 18.58 -8.24
C TYR A 148 -5.65 18.56 -9.74
N GLU A 149 -6.25 17.67 -10.53
CA GLU A 149 -5.95 17.57 -11.97
C GLU A 149 -6.45 18.79 -12.77
N ASP A 150 -7.60 19.36 -12.40
CA ASP A 150 -8.13 20.59 -13.01
C ASP A 150 -7.20 21.78 -12.77
N LEU A 151 -6.75 21.96 -11.53
CA LEU A 151 -5.80 23.01 -11.14
C LEU A 151 -4.48 22.85 -11.88
N LYS A 152 -3.96 21.62 -11.98
CA LYS A 152 -2.74 21.31 -12.72
C LYS A 152 -2.88 21.65 -14.21
N SER A 153 -4.03 21.32 -14.81
CA SER A 153 -4.33 21.63 -16.21
C SER A 153 -4.47 23.13 -16.45
N LEU A 154 -5.09 23.86 -15.53
CA LEU A 154 -5.20 25.32 -15.58
C LEU A 154 -3.83 26.00 -15.50
N LEU A 155 -2.99 25.61 -14.55
CA LEU A 155 -1.65 26.16 -14.36
C LEU A 155 -0.74 25.93 -15.58
N ARG A 156 -0.85 24.74 -16.20
CA ARG A 156 -0.17 24.42 -17.47
C ARG A 156 -0.60 25.34 -18.60
N ARG A 157 -1.91 25.52 -18.80
CA ARG A 157 -2.44 26.41 -19.86
C ARG A 157 -2.02 27.86 -19.67
N ASN A 158 -1.97 28.31 -18.41
CA ASN A 158 -1.58 29.68 -18.07
C ASN A 158 -0.06 29.90 -18.09
N ARG A 159 0.74 28.87 -18.42
CA ARG A 159 2.22 28.91 -18.38
C ARG A 159 2.74 29.47 -17.07
N ALA A 160 2.08 29.14 -15.96
CA ALA A 160 2.48 29.62 -14.64
C ALA A 160 3.93 29.21 -14.36
N GLU A 161 4.70 30.08 -13.72
CA GLU A 161 6.07 29.75 -13.31
C GLU A 161 6.07 28.74 -12.16
N GLY A 162 7.11 27.91 -12.09
CA GLY A 162 7.28 26.92 -11.01
C GLY A 162 6.60 25.56 -11.25
N SER A 163 6.52 24.75 -10.18
CA SER A 163 6.01 23.37 -10.26
C SER A 163 4.48 23.37 -10.20
N HIS A 164 3.83 23.21 -11.36
CA HIS A 164 2.36 23.11 -11.45
C HIS A 164 1.78 22.01 -10.56
N ASN A 165 2.51 20.91 -10.40
CA ASN A 165 2.10 19.80 -9.53
C ASN A 165 2.06 20.22 -8.04
N LEU A 166 3.09 20.92 -7.57
CA LEU A 166 3.14 21.40 -6.19
C LEU A 166 2.04 22.41 -5.92
N GLN A 167 1.89 23.39 -6.83
CA GLN A 167 0.90 24.45 -6.66
C GLN A 167 -0.53 23.91 -6.70
N ALA A 168 -0.86 23.04 -7.67
CA ALA A 168 -2.17 22.41 -7.74
C ALA A 168 -2.50 21.60 -6.48
N LYS A 169 -1.53 20.81 -6.01
CA LYS A 169 -1.67 20.00 -4.80
C LYS A 169 -1.90 20.88 -3.57
N ARG A 170 -1.09 21.93 -3.39
CA ARG A 170 -1.23 22.86 -2.26
C ARG A 170 -2.56 23.59 -2.26
N THR A 171 -3.02 24.06 -3.42
CA THR A 171 -4.32 24.71 -3.54
C THR A 171 -5.45 23.74 -3.19
N MET A 172 -5.44 22.52 -3.74
CA MET A 172 -6.46 21.50 -3.43
C MET A 172 -6.48 21.14 -1.93
N LEU A 173 -5.31 20.95 -1.31
CA LEU A 173 -5.20 20.65 0.12
C LEU A 173 -5.75 21.80 0.98
N ARG A 174 -5.47 23.05 0.63
CA ARG A 174 -6.03 24.24 1.33
C ARG A 174 -7.53 24.36 1.18
N GLU A 175 -8.06 24.09 -0.01
CA GLU A 175 -9.50 23.99 -0.24
C GLU A 175 -10.14 22.85 0.57
N ALA A 176 -9.35 21.86 0.99
CA ALA A 176 -9.77 20.78 1.89
C ALA A 176 -9.72 21.15 3.38
N GLY A 177 -9.15 22.31 3.75
CA GLY A 177 -8.90 22.68 5.14
C GLY A 177 -7.59 22.10 5.71
N LEU A 178 -6.70 21.60 4.86
CA LEU A 178 -5.34 21.20 5.23
C LEU A 178 -4.36 22.32 4.93
N GLU A 179 -3.30 22.43 5.71
CA GLU A 179 -2.36 23.55 5.62
C GLU A 179 -0.95 23.06 5.21
N PRO A 180 -0.71 22.88 3.89
CA PRO A 180 0.59 22.49 3.39
C PRO A 180 1.59 23.64 3.40
N PHE A 181 2.82 23.31 3.76
CA PHE A 181 3.96 24.22 3.70
C PHE A 181 4.25 24.71 2.28
N ALA A 182 5.02 25.78 2.18
CA ALA A 182 5.31 26.42 0.90
C ALA A 182 6.22 25.59 -0.02
N GLN A 183 7.17 24.89 0.58
CA GLN A 183 8.25 24.19 -0.09
C GLN A 183 8.06 22.68 0.02
N GLU A 184 8.51 21.97 -1.01
CA GLU A 184 8.66 20.52 -1.00
C GLU A 184 10.14 20.16 -0.97
N THR A 185 10.50 19.08 -0.28
CA THR A 185 11.86 18.56 -0.29
C THR A 185 11.94 17.41 -1.28
N ARG A 186 13.02 17.35 -2.07
CA ARG A 186 13.23 16.31 -3.09
C ARG A 186 14.45 15.47 -2.76
N TYR A 187 14.23 14.17 -2.73
CA TYR A 187 15.24 13.17 -2.42
C TYR A 187 15.40 12.22 -3.60
N ARG A 188 16.65 11.96 -4.00
CA ARG A 188 16.93 10.81 -4.86
C ARG A 188 16.75 9.54 -4.02
N PHE A 189 16.13 8.52 -4.57
CA PHE A 189 15.93 7.24 -3.89
C PHE A 189 17.04 6.23 -4.25
N GLY A 190 17.24 5.19 -3.42
CA GLY A 190 17.97 3.97 -3.79
C GLY A 190 19.13 3.54 -2.88
N THR A 191 19.87 4.46 -2.23
CA THR A 191 20.92 4.08 -1.27
C THR A 191 20.40 4.19 0.16
N SER A 192 20.89 3.36 1.09
CA SER A 192 20.48 3.42 2.50
C SER A 192 20.60 4.83 3.07
N SER A 193 21.73 5.51 2.85
CA SER A 193 21.95 6.89 3.30
C SER A 193 20.92 7.90 2.79
N ARG A 194 20.37 7.70 1.58
CA ARG A 194 19.33 8.56 1.02
C ARG A 194 17.95 8.23 1.58
N ILE A 195 17.70 6.95 1.88
CA ILE A 195 16.49 6.52 2.58
C ILE A 195 16.51 7.09 4.00
N ASP A 196 17.65 7.03 4.70
CA ASP A 196 17.79 7.55 6.06
C ASP A 196 17.49 9.07 6.12
N GLN A 197 17.89 9.85 5.11
CA GLN A 197 17.53 11.27 5.02
C GLN A 197 16.02 11.49 4.96
N ILE A 198 15.30 10.71 4.14
CA ILE A 198 13.84 10.79 4.03
C ILE A 198 13.20 10.38 5.37
N VAL A 199 13.66 9.26 5.94
CA VAL A 199 13.11 8.67 7.17
C VAL A 199 13.29 9.60 8.36
N ASN A 200 14.47 10.22 8.51
CA ASN A 200 14.72 11.17 9.58
C ASN A 200 13.81 12.40 9.51
N GLU A 201 13.40 12.82 8.31
CA GLU A 201 12.42 13.91 8.15
C GLU A 201 11.00 13.45 8.52
N VAL A 202 10.56 12.31 8.01
CA VAL A 202 9.15 11.88 8.13
C VAL A 202 8.81 11.19 9.45
N ALA A 203 9.83 10.69 10.15
CA ALA A 203 9.70 10.05 11.47
C ALA A 203 9.97 11.01 12.64
N ASP A 204 10.16 12.30 12.34
CA ASP A 204 10.24 13.37 13.36
C ASP A 204 8.91 13.50 14.10
N ASP A 205 8.95 13.69 15.42
CA ASP A 205 7.75 13.66 16.25
C ASP A 205 6.86 14.89 16.00
N GLY A 206 5.54 14.66 15.93
CA GLY A 206 4.58 15.71 15.58
C GLY A 206 4.60 16.10 14.10
N SER A 207 5.23 15.30 13.23
CA SER A 207 5.31 15.59 11.80
C SER A 207 4.22 14.89 10.98
N ILE A 208 3.74 15.58 9.94
CA ILE A 208 2.73 15.07 9.00
C ILE A 208 3.20 15.41 7.59
N TYR A 209 3.20 14.42 6.70
CA TYR A 209 3.66 14.61 5.33
C TYR A 209 2.73 13.98 4.30
N LEU A 210 2.59 14.64 3.16
CA LEU A 210 2.29 13.97 1.90
C LEU A 210 3.62 13.59 1.23
N ILE A 211 3.73 12.37 0.74
CA ILE A 211 4.94 11.86 0.10
C ILE A 211 4.59 11.40 -1.31
N SER A 212 5.27 11.96 -2.32
CA SER A 212 5.12 11.53 -3.71
C SER A 212 6.29 10.65 -4.12
N LEU A 213 5.99 9.39 -4.44
CA LEU A 213 6.91 8.43 -5.04
C LEU A 213 6.91 8.64 -6.54
N ARG A 214 8.07 8.90 -7.15
CA ARG A 214 8.22 8.99 -8.61
C ARG A 214 8.97 7.78 -9.11
N PHE A 215 8.42 7.10 -10.11
CA PHE A 215 9.00 5.86 -10.62
C PHE A 215 9.93 6.12 -11.80
N ALA A 216 10.97 5.30 -11.94
CA ALA A 216 11.98 5.43 -13.00
C ALA A 216 11.37 5.29 -14.41
N ALA A 217 10.39 4.41 -14.57
CA ALA A 217 9.65 4.22 -15.82
C ALA A 217 8.61 5.33 -16.10
N GLY A 218 8.54 6.35 -15.25
CA GLY A 218 7.53 7.40 -15.32
C GLY A 218 6.32 7.13 -14.42
N GLY A 219 5.49 8.16 -14.27
CA GLY A 219 4.37 8.14 -13.34
C GLY A 219 4.75 8.41 -11.88
N ALA A 220 3.74 8.55 -11.04
CA ALA A 220 3.91 8.84 -9.63
C ALA A 220 2.77 8.25 -8.80
N HIS A 221 3.04 8.09 -7.51
CA HIS A 221 2.08 7.67 -6.50
C HIS A 221 2.19 8.58 -5.29
N THR A 222 1.08 8.82 -4.59
CA THR A 222 1.06 9.67 -3.39
C THR A 222 0.63 8.84 -2.19
N ILE A 223 1.45 8.87 -1.15
CA ILE A 223 1.20 8.28 0.16
C ILE A 223 1.22 9.41 1.21
N ALA A 224 0.82 9.11 2.44
CA ALA A 224 0.87 10.08 3.54
C ALA A 224 1.48 9.45 4.81
N THR A 225 2.03 10.30 5.67
CA THR A 225 2.50 9.89 7.00
C THR A 225 2.04 10.85 8.08
N SER A 226 1.89 10.33 9.29
CA SER A 226 1.71 11.10 10.53
C SER A 226 2.52 10.43 11.63
N THR A 227 3.36 11.19 12.31
CA THR A 227 4.22 10.71 13.38
C THR A 227 3.88 11.42 14.68
N SER A 228 3.61 10.64 15.72
CA SER A 228 3.32 11.14 17.07
C SER A 228 3.70 10.12 18.12
N ASN A 229 4.18 10.58 19.27
CA ASN A 229 4.58 9.74 20.39
C ASN A 229 5.59 8.65 20.00
N GLY A 230 6.52 8.97 19.09
CA GLY A 230 7.54 8.02 18.60
C GLY A 230 7.01 6.87 17.73
N MET A 231 5.75 6.99 17.27
CA MET A 231 5.12 6.06 16.33
C MET A 231 4.81 6.79 15.03
N THR A 232 5.22 6.20 13.91
CA THR A 232 4.89 6.67 12.56
C THR A 232 3.80 5.81 11.96
N THR A 233 2.73 6.47 11.53
CA THR A 233 1.67 5.88 10.72
C THR A 233 1.92 6.26 9.26
N LEU A 234 2.00 5.28 8.38
CA LEU A 234 2.08 5.47 6.93
C LEU A 234 0.80 4.95 6.29
N PHE A 235 0.19 5.77 5.44
CA PHE A 235 -0.95 5.39 4.62
C PHE A 235 -0.56 5.32 3.16
N ASP A 236 -0.72 4.14 2.58
CA ASP A 236 -0.60 3.91 1.16
C ASP A 236 -1.99 3.59 0.57
N PRO A 237 -2.54 4.42 -0.33
CA PRO A 237 -3.84 4.17 -0.96
C PRO A 237 -3.99 2.80 -1.66
N ASN A 238 -2.89 2.13 -2.01
CA ASN A 238 -2.91 0.80 -2.63
C ASN A 238 -3.01 -0.34 -1.61
N TYR A 239 -2.57 -0.13 -0.37
CA TYR A 239 -2.35 -1.22 0.59
C TYR A 239 -2.99 -1.02 1.96
N GLY A 240 -3.37 0.23 2.29
CA GLY A 240 -3.91 0.62 3.57
C GLY A 240 -2.89 1.28 4.48
N GLU A 241 -3.00 1.03 5.77
CA GLU A 241 -2.28 1.75 6.81
C GLU A 241 -1.30 0.84 7.55
N PHE A 242 -0.09 1.36 7.79
CA PHE A 242 1.02 0.71 8.46
C PHE A 242 1.42 1.54 9.67
N ILE A 243 1.70 0.87 10.79
CA ILE A 243 2.11 1.55 12.03
C ILE A 243 3.41 0.93 12.52
N VAL A 244 4.41 1.76 12.71
CA VAL A 244 5.75 1.36 13.16
C VAL A 244 6.30 2.34 14.17
N ARG A 245 7.26 1.90 14.99
CA ARG A 245 8.08 2.84 15.75
C ARG A 245 8.95 3.68 14.79
N SER A 246 9.29 4.91 15.16
CA SER A 246 10.11 5.78 14.32
C SER A 246 11.44 5.14 13.88
N ASP A 247 12.08 4.33 14.72
CA ASP A 247 13.32 3.60 14.41
C ASP A 247 13.15 2.46 13.38
N GLN A 248 11.92 2.02 13.14
CA GLN A 248 11.57 0.97 12.17
C GLN A 248 11.11 1.54 10.82
N MET A 249 10.93 2.85 10.73
CA MET A 249 10.40 3.49 9.53
C MET A 249 11.30 3.25 8.29
N GLY A 250 12.62 3.14 8.47
CA GLY A 250 13.54 2.80 7.39
C GLY A 250 13.38 1.37 6.87
N GLU A 251 13.04 0.40 7.72
CA GLU A 251 12.73 -0.98 7.29
C GLU A 251 11.40 -1.02 6.55
N LEU A 252 10.38 -0.31 7.04
CA LEU A 252 9.08 -0.18 6.38
C LEU A 252 9.22 0.43 4.98
N PHE A 253 9.97 1.53 4.85
CA PHE A 253 10.15 2.23 3.58
C PHE A 253 10.90 1.39 2.54
N LYS A 254 11.88 0.57 2.97
CA LYS A 254 12.56 -0.41 2.12
C LYS A 254 11.60 -1.51 1.68
N SER A 255 10.82 -2.07 2.60
CA SER A 255 9.83 -3.12 2.31
C SER A 255 8.77 -2.62 1.32
N LEU A 256 8.31 -1.38 1.48
CA LEU A 256 7.36 -0.74 0.57
C LEU A 256 7.97 -0.51 -0.82
N ALA A 257 9.22 -0.04 -0.89
CA ALA A 257 9.93 0.12 -2.16
C ALA A 257 10.16 -1.22 -2.86
N ASP A 258 10.51 -2.27 -2.12
CA ASP A 258 10.65 -3.62 -2.64
C ASP A 258 9.32 -4.15 -3.17
N ARG A 259 8.20 -3.87 -2.50
CA ARG A 259 6.85 -4.24 -2.98
C ARG A 259 6.48 -3.52 -4.28
N TYR A 260 6.79 -2.24 -4.41
CA TYR A 260 6.57 -1.52 -5.67
C TYR A 260 7.46 -2.05 -6.80
N ARG A 261 8.71 -2.39 -6.48
CA ARG A 261 9.63 -2.99 -7.45
C ARG A 261 9.23 -4.40 -7.87
N ASN A 262 8.88 -5.24 -6.91
CA ASN A 262 8.58 -6.65 -7.10
C ASN A 262 7.29 -6.97 -6.33
N PRO A 263 6.28 -7.54 -6.98
CA PRO A 263 6.19 -7.96 -8.39
C PRO A 263 5.83 -6.84 -9.38
N ASN A 264 5.61 -5.61 -8.92
CA ASN A 264 4.90 -4.58 -9.71
C ASN A 264 5.76 -3.81 -10.73
N ARG A 265 7.08 -4.01 -10.74
CA ARG A 265 8.03 -3.40 -11.70
C ARG A 265 8.04 -1.87 -11.68
N HIS A 266 7.79 -1.28 -10.51
CA HIS A 266 7.82 0.15 -10.28
C HIS A 266 9.01 0.53 -9.36
N ASP A 267 10.16 0.79 -9.97
CA ASP A 267 11.35 1.26 -9.25
C ASP A 267 11.19 2.73 -8.85
N ILE A 268 11.19 3.02 -7.55
CA ILE A 268 11.16 4.40 -7.04
C ILE A 268 12.51 5.06 -7.34
N SER A 269 12.48 6.19 -8.05
CA SER A 269 13.68 6.96 -8.40
C SER A 269 13.85 8.23 -7.55
N THR A 270 12.74 8.87 -7.19
CA THR A 270 12.72 10.14 -6.46
C THR A 270 11.55 10.13 -5.48
N VAL A 271 11.78 10.65 -4.29
CA VAL A 271 10.76 10.88 -3.27
C VAL A 271 10.64 12.38 -3.03
N VAL A 272 9.42 12.89 -2.99
CA VAL A 272 9.13 14.30 -2.73
C VAL A 272 8.24 14.41 -1.51
N THR A 273 8.68 15.13 -0.49
CA THR A 273 7.92 15.33 0.76
C THR A 273 7.29 16.72 0.77
N LEU A 274 6.05 16.82 1.25
CA LEU A 274 5.33 18.06 1.48
C LEU A 274 4.79 18.03 2.91
N ARG A 275 5.33 18.88 3.78
CA ARG A 275 4.92 18.98 5.18
C ARG A 275 3.54 19.62 5.33
N MET A 276 2.77 19.14 6.31
CA MET A 276 1.53 19.76 6.80
C MET A 276 1.75 20.34 8.21
N THR A 277 0.89 21.27 8.61
CA THR A 277 0.77 21.69 10.02
C THR A 277 -0.15 20.77 10.80
#